data_AF-A0A950HNR1-F1
#
_entry.id   AF-A0A950HNR1-F1
#
_cell.length_a   1.000
_cell.length_b   1.000
_cell.length_c   1.000
_cell.angle_alpha   90.00
_cell.angle_beta   90.00
_cell.angle_gamma   90.00
#
_symmetry.space_group_name_H-M   'P 1'
#
loop_
_entity.id
_entity.type
_entity.pdbx_description
1 polymer ?
#
loop_
_entity_poly.entity_id
_entity_poly.type
_entity_poly.pdbx_seq_one_letter_code
_entity_poly.pdbx_strand_id
1 'polypeptide(L)'
;PASGLRSYLSGLLVGHEIRSAASGARGLVALLGDRRLTARYERALSRLELAHELVEEDIIVKGLAAIARSAGLIRASASTG
;
A
#
# COMPACT_ATOMS: atom_id res chain seq x y z
N PRO A 1 -29.14 -3.31 -10.89
CA PRO A 1 -28.37 -4.57 -11.13
C PRO A 1 -27.39 -4.88 -9.99
N ALA A 2 -27.23 -6.16 -9.61
CA ALA A 2 -26.45 -6.58 -8.45
C ALA A 2 -24.94 -6.24 -8.50
N SER A 3 -24.36 -6.11 -9.70
CA SER A 3 -22.98 -5.65 -9.89
C SER A 3 -22.77 -4.20 -9.44
N GLY A 4 -23.77 -3.34 -9.67
CA GLY A 4 -23.77 -1.95 -9.20
C GLY A 4 -23.78 -1.87 -7.67
N LEU A 5 -24.54 -2.75 -7.01
CA LEU A 5 -24.59 -2.81 -5.54
C LEU A 5 -23.25 -3.21 -4.93
N ARG A 6 -22.57 -4.23 -5.48
CA ARG A 6 -21.23 -4.64 -4.98
C ARG A 6 -20.21 -3.51 -5.09
N SER A 7 -20.15 -2.84 -6.24
CA SER A 7 -19.23 -1.70 -6.44
C SER A 7 -19.57 -0.54 -5.52
N TYR A 8 -20.85 -0.25 -5.33
CA TYR A 8 -21.32 0.79 -4.41
C TYR A 8 -20.92 0.51 -2.97
N LEU A 9 -21.19 -0.69 -2.46
CA LEU A 9 -20.84 -1.08 -1.09
C LEU A 9 -19.32 -1.09 -0.87
N SER A 10 -18.55 -1.61 -1.84
CA SER A 10 -17.09 -1.55 -1.76
C SER A 10 -16.58 -0.11 -1.69
N GLY A 11 -17.15 0.81 -2.49
CA GLY A 11 -16.78 2.21 -2.46
C GLY A 11 -17.13 2.90 -1.13
N LEU A 12 -18.32 2.62 -0.59
CA LEU A 12 -18.77 3.16 0.69
C LEU A 12 -17.85 2.73 1.84
N LEU A 13 -17.51 1.44 1.91
CA LEU A 13 -16.66 0.89 2.97
C LEU A 13 -15.23 1.42 2.89
N VAL A 14 -14.60 1.39 1.71
CA VAL A 14 -13.23 1.90 1.52
C VAL A 14 -13.15 3.40 1.87
N GLY A 15 -14.14 4.19 1.45
CA GLY A 15 -14.18 5.62 1.78
C GLY A 15 -14.33 5.89 3.28
N HIS A 16 -15.10 5.07 3.99
CA HIS A 16 -15.27 5.19 5.44
C HIS A 16 -13.99 4.84 6.20
N GLU A 17 -13.33 3.75 5.80
CA GLU A 17 -12.04 3.31 6.36
C GLU A 17 -10.97 4.41 6.23
N ILE A 18 -10.79 4.95 5.02
CA ILE A 18 -9.79 6.00 4.77
C ILE A 18 -10.08 7.25 5.60
N ARG A 19 -11.35 7.68 5.67
CA ARG A 19 -11.73 8.86 6.46
C ARG A 19 -11.43 8.66 7.95
N SER A 20 -11.71 7.47 8.47
CA SER A 20 -11.39 7.12 9.85
C SER A 20 -9.88 7.15 10.09
N ALA A 21 -9.09 6.53 9.21
CA ALA A 21 -7.64 6.49 9.33
C ALA A 21 -6.99 7.88 9.18
N ALA A 22 -7.50 8.72 8.28
CA ALA A 22 -6.98 10.07 8.02
C ALA A 22 -7.16 11.03 9.20
N SER A 23 -8.12 10.78 10.10
CA SER A 23 -8.38 11.66 11.25
C SER A 23 -7.21 11.81 12.22
N GLY A 24 -6.24 10.89 12.20
CA GLY A 24 -5.00 10.96 12.99
C GLY A 24 -3.70 10.82 12.19
N ALA A 25 -3.78 10.55 10.90
CA ALA A 25 -2.60 10.31 10.06
C ALA A 25 -2.05 11.61 9.48
N ARG A 26 -0.73 11.79 9.55
CA ARG A 26 0.01 12.83 8.84
C ARG A 26 1.07 12.15 7.97
N GLY A 27 1.10 12.45 6.68
CA GLY A 27 2.12 11.95 5.76
C GLY A 27 1.57 11.21 4.55
N LEU A 28 2.49 10.57 3.82
CA LEU A 28 2.24 9.82 2.61
C LEU A 28 1.65 8.43 2.95
N VAL A 29 0.56 8.05 2.29
CA VAL A 29 -0.03 6.71 2.42
C VAL A 29 0.62 5.76 1.41
N ALA A 30 1.34 4.76 1.92
CA ALA A 30 1.93 3.71 1.10
C ALA A 30 0.89 2.59 0.86
N LEU A 31 0.59 2.30 -0.42
CA LEU A 31 -0.33 1.23 -0.82
C LEU A 31 0.44 -0.02 -1.23
N LEU A 32 0.13 -1.13 -0.58
CA LEU A 32 0.70 -2.45 -0.86
C LEU A 32 -0.42 -3.48 -0.95
N GLY A 33 -0.46 -4.26 -2.04
CA GLY A 33 -1.41 -5.35 -2.20
C GLY A 33 -1.75 -5.67 -3.64
N ASP A 34 -2.85 -6.41 -3.83
CA ASP A 34 -3.37 -6.77 -5.16
C ASP A 34 -3.71 -5.52 -5.99
N ARG A 35 -3.37 -5.56 -7.28
CA ARG A 35 -3.52 -4.44 -8.22
C ARG A 35 -4.95 -3.91 -8.33
N ARG A 36 -5.97 -4.78 -8.25
CA ARG A 36 -7.36 -4.34 -8.33
C ARG A 36 -7.81 -3.68 -7.03
N LEU A 37 -7.27 -4.12 -5.90
CA LEU A 37 -7.57 -3.54 -4.61
C LEU A 37 -6.87 -2.20 -4.44
N THR A 38 -5.56 -2.12 -4.71
CA THR A 38 -4.79 -0.88 -4.61
C THR A 38 -5.38 0.21 -5.52
N ALA A 39 -5.80 -0.13 -6.75
CA ALA A 39 -6.48 0.81 -7.64
C ALA A 39 -7.82 1.37 -7.07
N ARG A 40 -8.50 0.64 -6.18
CA ARG A 40 -9.69 1.19 -5.47
C ARG A 40 -9.28 2.19 -4.41
N TYR A 41 -8.22 1.88 -3.66
CA TYR A 41 -7.69 2.76 -2.62
C TYR A 41 -7.06 4.02 -3.22
N GLU A 42 -6.25 3.91 -4.28
CA GLU A 42 -5.70 5.08 -5.01
C GLU A 42 -6.82 6.04 -5.41
N ARG A 43 -7.88 5.54 -6.06
CA ARG A 43 -9.02 6.38 -6.46
C ARG A 43 -9.74 7.02 -5.28
N ALA A 44 -9.79 6.37 -4.12
CA ALA A 44 -10.44 6.92 -2.94
C ALA A 44 -9.56 7.97 -2.25
N LEU A 45 -8.25 7.71 -2.13
CA LEU A 45 -7.25 8.62 -1.60
C LEU A 45 -7.14 9.88 -2.45
N SER A 46 -7.07 9.75 -3.79
CA SER A 46 -7.08 10.90 -4.71
C SER A 46 -8.32 11.78 -4.56
N ARG A 47 -9.50 11.17 -4.37
CA ARG A 47 -10.75 11.93 -4.15
C ARG A 47 -10.81 12.66 -2.81
N LEU A 48 -10.05 12.20 -1.84
CA LEU A 48 -9.91 12.82 -0.52
C LEU A 48 -8.67 13.71 -0.43
N GLU A 49 -7.97 13.92 -1.55
CA GLU A 49 -6.75 14.74 -1.66
C GLU A 49 -5.65 14.29 -0.69
N LEU A 50 -5.61 12.99 -0.40
CA LEU A 50 -4.59 12.38 0.46
C LEU A 50 -3.40 11.93 -0.38
N ALA A 51 -2.21 12.40 -0.01
CA ALA A 51 -0.96 12.00 -0.64
C ALA A 51 -0.75 10.48 -0.48
N HIS A 52 -0.44 9.80 -1.58
CA HIS A 52 -0.22 8.36 -1.58
C HIS A 52 0.78 7.93 -2.64
N GLU A 53 1.35 6.74 -2.44
CA GLU A 53 2.22 6.06 -3.40
C GLU A 53 1.89 4.58 -3.47
N LEU A 54 2.06 3.98 -4.66
CA LEU A 54 2.03 2.53 -4.80
C LEU A 54 3.43 1.98 -4.52
N VAL A 55 3.52 1.04 -3.60
CA VAL A 55 4.79 0.42 -3.21
C VAL A 55 5.21 -0.60 -4.27
N GLU A 56 6.52 -0.68 -4.52
CA GLU A 56 7.13 -1.62 -5.45
C GLU A 56 6.83 -3.09 -5.07
N GLU A 57 6.63 -3.94 -6.08
CA GLU A 57 6.27 -5.36 -5.89
C GLU A 57 7.34 -6.15 -5.11
N ASP A 58 8.60 -5.70 -5.12
CA ASP A 58 9.72 -6.38 -4.47
C ASP A 58 9.96 -5.95 -3.01
N ILE A 59 9.08 -5.12 -2.43
CA ILE A 59 9.26 -4.58 -1.07
C ILE A 59 9.38 -5.69 -0.01
N ILE A 60 8.67 -6.80 -0.20
CA ILE A 60 8.74 -7.96 0.70
C ILE A 60 10.14 -8.57 0.66
N VAL A 61 10.71 -8.72 -0.54
CA VAL A 61 12.07 -9.25 -0.73
C VAL A 61 13.10 -8.30 -0.12
N LYS A 62 12.97 -6.99 -0.36
CA LYS A 62 13.83 -5.97 0.24
C LYS A 62 13.77 -6.00 1.78
N GLY A 63 12.57 -6.10 2.35
CA GLY A 63 12.36 -6.20 3.78
C GLY A 63 12.99 -7.46 4.38
N LEU A 64 12.75 -8.62 3.78
CA LEU A 64 13.35 -9.89 4.22
C LEU A 64 14.88 -9.86 4.10
N ALA A 65 15.42 -9.31 3.02
CA ALA A 65 16.86 -9.13 2.86
C ALA A 65 17.45 -8.20 3.93
N ALA A 66 16.75 -7.12 4.30
CA ALA A 66 17.17 -6.22 5.37
C ALA A 66 17.20 -6.94 6.74
N ILE A 67 16.16 -7.72 7.05
CA ILE A 67 16.10 -8.55 8.26
C ILE A 67 17.25 -9.57 8.28
N ALA A 68 17.46 -10.29 7.17
CA ALA A 68 18.51 -11.30 7.06
C ALA A 68 19.92 -10.70 7.20
N ARG A 69 20.17 -9.51 6.64
CA ARG A 69 21.43 -8.77 6.86
C ARG A 69 21.60 -8.37 8.33
N SER A 70 20.56 -7.83 8.96
CA SER A 70 20.59 -7.44 10.38
C SER A 70 20.80 -8.63 11.31
N ALA A 71 20.34 -9.81 10.91
CA ALA A 71 20.55 -11.06 11.64
C ALA A 71 21.89 -11.76 11.31
N GLY A 72 22.70 -11.21 10.41
CA GLY A 72 23.98 -11.79 9.99
C GLY A 72 23.87 -13.05 9.12
N LEU A 73 22.69 -13.33 8.56
CA LEU A 73 22.41 -14.53 7.75
C LEU A 73 22.92 -14.38 6.30
N ILE A 74 23.01 -13.15 5.81
CA ILE A 74 23.56 -12.84 4.48
C ILE A 74 24.50 -11.65 4.58
N ARG A 75 25.66 -11.72 3.92
CA ARG A 75 26.57 -10.59 3.77
C ARG A 75 26.20 -9.79 2.53
N ALA A 76 26.31 -8.47 2.60
CA ALA A 76 26.28 -7.66 1.38
C ALA A 76 27.44 -8.11 0.49
N SER A 77 27.16 -8.58 -0.73
CA SER A 77 28.21 -8.85 -1.70
C SER A 77 28.90 -7.53 -2.03
N ALA A 78 30.20 -7.42 -1.73
CA ALA A 78 30.99 -6.31 -2.24
C ALA A 78 30.96 -6.37 -3.77
N SER A 79 30.51 -5.31 -4.43
CA SER A 79 30.66 -5.14 -5.87
C SER A 79 32.15 -4.96 -6.17
N THR A 80 32.81 -6.01 -6.70
CA THR A 80 34.10 -5.86 -7.36
C THR A 80 33.86 -5.13 -8.69
N GLY A 81 34.61 -4.05 -8.91
CA GLY A 81 34.48 -3.15 -10.07
C GLY A 81 34.97 -3.72 -11.38
#